data_AF-A0A8C2IDB6-F1
#
_entry.id   AF-A0A8C2IDB6-F1
#
_cell.length_a   1.000
_cell.length_b   1.000
_cell.length_c   1.000
_cell.angle_alpha   90.00
_cell.angle_beta   90.00
_cell.angle_gamma   90.00
#
_symmetry.space_group_name_H-M   'P 1'
#
loop_
_entity.id
_entity.type
_entity.pdbx_description
1 polymer ?
#
loop_
_entity_poly.entity_id
_entity_poly.type
_entity_poly.pdbx_seq_one_letter_code
_entity_poly.pdbx_strand_id
1 'polypeptide(L)'
;MVVSVRMALLYLLIFLLMIHGGSSADCDVTYSLSHICALNDSLVIMSCTYTYPTGHQIKKVFWTKTLDEDESCEDKSESEEDEKNKCAADLSEDPEYSQRLQYLGDKQKNSTIRLSHVTQKDSHMYYFIFITDKPDKKWTRTPGVSLTVTDLQVEAPERVTEGHNVSLTCKSSCTLTDRATFIWYRNSQPLTERRDRNNQLLLQSVRREDAGRYSCALQEHTYISPAVQLSVTCEYRFIST
;
A
#
# COMPACT_ATOMS: atom_id res chain seq x y z
N MET A 1 8.16 51.48 49.71
CA MET A 1 8.77 50.84 48.51
C MET A 1 9.02 49.33 48.67
N VAL A 2 9.40 48.82 49.85
CA VAL A 2 9.74 47.39 50.05
C VAL A 2 8.57 46.40 49.89
N VAL A 3 7.34 46.81 50.21
CA VAL A 3 6.13 45.95 50.12
C VAL A 3 5.72 45.67 48.66
N SER A 4 5.92 46.66 47.79
CA SER A 4 5.53 46.58 46.36
C SER A 4 6.43 45.63 45.56
N VAL A 5 7.72 45.57 45.90
CA VAL A 5 8.69 44.66 45.26
C VAL A 5 8.41 43.19 45.60
N ARG A 6 7.98 42.90 46.84
CA ARG A 6 7.61 41.55 47.27
C ARG A 6 6.37 41.01 46.54
N MET A 7 5.37 41.87 46.31
CA MET A 7 4.17 41.50 45.53
C MET A 7 4.50 41.25 44.05
N ALA A 8 5.38 42.06 43.46
CA ALA A 8 5.83 41.84 42.08
C ALA A 8 6.60 40.52 41.91
N LEU A 9 7.46 40.15 42.86
CA LEU A 9 8.17 38.86 42.87
C LEU A 9 7.22 37.66 43.01
N LEU A 10 6.19 37.78 43.85
CA LEU A 10 5.15 36.76 44.00
C LEU A 10 4.35 36.58 42.71
N TYR A 11 3.94 37.67 42.06
CA TYR A 11 3.25 37.59 40.76
C TYR A 11 4.13 37.00 39.67
N LEU A 12 5.42 37.34 39.63
CA LEU A 12 6.36 36.81 38.65
C LEU A 12 6.64 35.32 38.88
N LEU A 13 6.70 34.86 40.14
CA LEU A 13 6.77 33.43 40.50
C LEU A 13 5.49 32.68 40.10
N ILE A 14 4.31 33.26 40.33
CA ILE A 14 3.03 32.67 39.89
C ILE A 14 2.98 32.60 38.36
N PHE A 15 3.43 33.66 37.65
CA PHE A 15 3.51 33.65 36.19
C PHE A 15 4.49 32.58 35.68
N LEU A 16 5.64 32.39 36.33
CA LEU A 16 6.59 31.32 36.01
C LEU A 16 6.01 29.91 36.26
N LEU A 17 5.15 29.75 37.28
CA LEU A 17 4.43 28.50 37.52
C LEU A 17 3.37 28.22 36.44
N MET A 18 2.74 29.26 35.88
CA MET A 18 1.77 29.13 34.78
C MET A 18 2.43 28.83 33.42
N ILE A 19 3.74 29.06 33.26
CA ILE A 19 4.50 28.72 32.04
C ILE A 19 4.91 27.24 32.01
N HIS A 20 4.73 26.48 33.11
CA HIS A 20 4.89 25.03 33.14
C HIS A 20 3.61 24.28 32.75
N GLY A 21 2.80 24.88 31.87
CA GLY A 21 1.84 24.13 31.05
C GLY A 21 2.61 23.28 30.04
N GLY A 22 3.32 22.26 30.51
CA GLY A 22 3.90 21.24 29.67
C GLY A 22 2.79 20.62 28.86
N SER A 23 2.81 20.85 27.54
CA SER A 23 1.97 20.09 26.61
C SER A 23 2.37 18.62 26.78
N SER A 24 1.62 17.89 27.59
CA SER A 24 1.70 16.43 27.66
C SER A 24 1.20 15.95 26.31
N ALA A 25 2.11 15.65 25.38
CA ALA A 25 1.75 15.09 24.09
C ALA A 25 0.90 13.83 24.33
N ASP A 26 -0.36 13.89 23.90
CA ASP A 26 -1.26 12.74 23.98
C ASP A 26 -0.77 11.63 23.03
N CYS A 27 -1.26 10.41 23.26
CA CYS A 27 -0.95 9.30 22.37
C CYS A 27 -1.68 9.48 21.04
N ASP A 28 -0.92 9.51 19.94
CA ASP A 28 -1.49 9.59 18.58
C ASP A 28 -0.61 8.79 17.60
N VAL A 29 -1.24 8.31 16.52
CA VAL A 29 -0.57 7.62 15.41
C VAL A 29 -0.94 8.36 14.14
N THR A 30 0.05 8.79 13.37
CA THR A 30 -0.16 9.42 12.06
C THR A 30 0.41 8.61 10.92
N TYR A 31 -0.48 7.96 10.14
CA TYR A 31 -0.11 7.26 8.90
C TYR A 31 0.30 8.26 7.81
N SER A 32 1.36 7.92 7.07
CA SER A 32 1.83 8.72 5.94
C SER A 32 0.87 8.64 4.74
N LEU A 33 0.26 7.47 4.52
CA LEU A 33 -0.74 7.21 3.49
C LEU A 33 -1.87 6.39 4.10
N SER A 34 -3.13 6.75 3.82
CA SER A 34 -4.30 6.00 4.24
C SER A 34 -4.74 4.94 3.22
N HIS A 35 -4.34 5.08 1.96
CA HIS A 35 -4.61 4.13 0.89
C HIS A 35 -3.37 3.98 0.01
N ILE A 36 -2.98 2.74 -0.24
CA ILE A 36 -1.88 2.35 -1.12
C ILE A 36 -2.45 1.40 -2.17
N CYS A 37 -2.20 1.70 -3.43
CA CYS A 37 -2.50 0.80 -4.54
C CYS A 37 -1.21 0.28 -5.14
N ALA A 38 -1.06 -1.03 -5.22
CA ALA A 38 0.15 -1.70 -5.66
C ALA A 38 -0.15 -2.71 -6.77
N LEU A 39 0.81 -2.91 -7.67
CA LEU A 39 0.74 -4.02 -8.61
C LEU A 39 1.14 -5.32 -7.92
N ASN A 40 0.62 -6.43 -8.42
CA ASN A 40 1.06 -7.76 -8.03
C ASN A 40 2.57 -7.93 -8.23
N ASP A 41 3.21 -8.72 -7.36
CA ASP A 41 4.66 -8.94 -7.29
C ASP A 41 5.50 -7.66 -7.05
N SER A 42 4.88 -6.56 -6.64
CA SER A 42 5.59 -5.31 -6.33
C SER A 42 5.98 -5.21 -4.84
N LEU A 43 6.58 -4.07 -4.50
CA LEU A 43 7.01 -3.74 -3.14
C LEU A 43 6.18 -2.59 -2.61
N VAL A 44 5.73 -2.73 -1.36
CA VAL A 44 4.93 -1.74 -0.65
C VAL A 44 5.68 -1.25 0.58
N ILE A 45 5.63 0.07 0.82
CA ILE A 45 6.09 0.69 2.06
C ILE A 45 4.88 1.25 2.78
N MET A 46 4.63 0.76 4.00
CA MET A 46 3.65 1.34 4.91
C MET A 46 4.39 2.03 6.03
N SER A 47 4.00 3.26 6.33
CA SER A 47 4.66 4.05 7.37
C SER A 47 3.69 4.89 8.18
N CYS A 48 4.02 5.06 9.46
CA CYS A 48 3.40 6.02 10.34
C CYS A 48 4.41 6.60 11.33
N THR A 49 4.09 7.78 11.85
CA THR A 49 4.72 8.34 13.03
C THR A 49 3.78 8.23 14.22
N TYR A 50 4.29 8.29 15.45
CA TYR A 50 3.46 8.25 16.64
C TYR A 50 4.07 9.04 17.78
N THR A 51 3.21 9.53 18.66
CA THR A 51 3.56 10.31 19.85
C THR A 51 3.01 9.65 21.10
N TYR A 52 3.67 9.92 22.22
CA TYR A 52 3.25 9.49 23.55
C TYR A 52 3.82 10.46 24.60
N PRO A 53 3.24 10.51 25.82
CA PRO A 53 3.65 11.48 26.82
C PRO A 53 5.08 11.26 27.31
N THR A 54 5.76 12.35 27.66
CA THR A 54 7.11 12.32 28.22
C THR A 54 7.17 11.42 29.46
N GLY A 55 8.23 10.60 29.55
CA GLY A 55 8.42 9.66 30.66
C GLY A 55 7.75 8.30 30.47
N HIS A 56 7.04 8.07 29.35
CA HIS A 56 6.59 6.75 28.95
C HIS A 56 7.68 6.05 28.11
N GLN A 57 7.77 4.73 28.26
CA GLN A 57 8.70 3.87 27.52
C GLN A 57 7.91 2.98 26.58
N ILE A 58 8.37 2.85 25.34
CA ILE A 58 7.78 1.90 24.39
C ILE A 58 8.17 0.48 24.80
N LYS A 59 7.17 -0.39 25.01
CA LYS A 59 7.36 -1.81 25.30
C LYS A 59 7.29 -2.67 24.04
N LYS A 60 6.30 -2.43 23.19
CA LYS A 60 6.10 -3.19 21.95
C LYS A 60 5.50 -2.30 20.86
N VAL A 61 5.91 -2.54 19.63
CA VAL A 61 5.31 -1.98 18.43
C VAL A 61 5.18 -3.08 17.39
N PHE A 62 4.09 -3.07 16.64
CA PHE A 62 3.85 -4.06 15.60
C PHE A 62 2.79 -3.59 14.62
N TRP A 63 2.71 -4.28 13.48
CA TRP A 63 1.65 -4.11 12.50
C TRP A 63 0.72 -5.32 12.55
N THR A 64 -0.57 -5.10 12.36
CA THR A 64 -1.62 -6.14 12.39
C THR A 64 -2.62 -5.91 11.26
N LYS A 65 -3.35 -6.97 10.90
CA LYS A 65 -4.52 -6.91 10.02
C LYS A 65 -5.85 -6.81 10.79
N THR A 66 -5.86 -7.20 12.06
CA THR A 66 -7.06 -7.25 12.90
C THR A 66 -6.94 -6.26 14.05
N LEU A 67 -8.08 -5.67 14.42
CA LEU A 67 -8.22 -4.91 15.66
C LEU A 67 -9.02 -5.69 16.69
N ASP A 68 -8.89 -5.32 17.96
CA ASP A 68 -9.56 -6.00 19.08
C ASP A 68 -11.10 -5.92 19.03
N GLU A 69 -11.69 -5.18 18.09
CA GLU A 69 -13.12 -5.04 17.86
C GLU A 69 -13.69 -5.98 16.77
N ASP A 70 -12.84 -6.72 16.05
CA ASP A 70 -13.30 -7.69 15.04
C ASP A 70 -13.83 -8.96 15.73
N GLU A 71 -15.15 -9.20 15.65
CA GLU A 71 -15.91 -10.37 16.18
C GLU A 71 -15.33 -11.76 15.79
N SER A 72 -14.34 -11.82 14.90
CA SER A 72 -13.67 -13.05 14.45
C SER A 72 -12.83 -13.77 15.51
N CYS A 73 -12.72 -13.22 16.72
CA CYS A 73 -11.91 -13.77 17.81
C CYS A 73 -12.70 -14.64 18.83
N GLU A 74 -13.95 -15.00 18.53
CA GLU A 74 -14.68 -16.02 19.29
C GLU A 74 -14.32 -17.43 18.80
N ASP A 75 -13.13 -17.92 19.14
CA ASP A 75 -12.94 -19.33 19.54
C ASP A 75 -11.46 -19.63 19.81
N LYS A 76 -11.18 -19.92 21.08
CA LYS A 76 -10.23 -20.94 21.61
C LYS A 76 -9.99 -20.66 23.10
N SER A 77 -10.61 -21.46 23.96
CA SER A 77 -10.11 -21.77 25.31
C SER A 77 -8.63 -22.23 25.23
N GLU A 78 -7.73 -22.06 26.20
CA GLU A 78 -7.79 -22.09 27.66
C GLU A 78 -6.47 -21.50 28.22
N SER A 79 -6.52 -20.40 29.00
CA SER A 79 -5.59 -20.03 30.09
C SER A 79 -5.88 -18.59 30.56
N GLU A 80 -6.34 -18.45 31.81
CA GLU A 80 -6.99 -17.25 32.37
C GLU A 80 -6.05 -16.06 32.69
N GLU A 81 -4.78 -16.08 32.28
CA GLU A 81 -3.83 -14.97 32.46
C GLU A 81 -3.41 -14.29 31.14
N ASP A 82 -3.78 -14.86 29.99
CA ASP A 82 -3.41 -14.37 28.64
C ASP A 82 -4.53 -13.58 27.93
N GLU A 83 -5.66 -13.34 28.62
CA GLU A 83 -6.91 -12.87 28.03
C GLU A 83 -6.89 -11.42 27.52
N LYS A 84 -6.00 -10.56 28.05
CA LYS A 84 -6.01 -9.12 27.71
C LYS A 84 -5.28 -8.74 26.42
N ASN A 85 -4.61 -9.68 25.74
CA ASN A 85 -3.74 -9.35 24.60
C ASN A 85 -4.03 -10.10 23.30
N LYS A 86 -5.19 -10.76 23.19
CA LYS A 86 -5.41 -11.84 22.22
C LYS A 86 -5.79 -11.45 20.78
N CYS A 87 -6.26 -10.23 20.51
CA CYS A 87 -6.97 -9.97 19.23
C CYS A 87 -6.17 -9.19 18.16
N ALA A 88 -4.90 -8.88 18.40
CA ALA A 88 -4.04 -8.25 17.39
C ALA A 88 -2.80 -9.10 17.13
N ALA A 89 -2.86 -9.91 16.06
CA ALA A 89 -1.75 -10.75 15.64
C ALA A 89 -0.63 -9.89 15.04
N ASP A 90 0.58 -10.07 15.54
CA ASP A 90 1.77 -9.41 15.02
C ASP A 90 2.13 -10.02 13.67
N LEU A 91 2.07 -9.23 12.60
CA LEU A 91 2.40 -9.69 11.25
C LEU A 91 3.82 -10.23 11.15
N SER A 92 4.75 -9.79 12.00
CA SER A 92 6.12 -10.31 11.97
C SER A 92 6.25 -11.74 12.49
N GLU A 93 5.26 -12.21 13.26
CA GLU A 93 5.20 -13.57 13.81
C GLU A 93 4.42 -14.53 12.88
N ASP A 94 3.71 -14.00 11.89
CA ASP A 94 2.98 -14.81 10.92
C ASP A 94 3.95 -15.39 9.85
N PRO A 95 4.02 -16.72 9.70
CA PRO A 95 4.87 -17.37 8.71
C PRO A 95 4.66 -16.89 7.28
N GLU A 96 3.47 -16.42 6.90
CA GLU A 96 3.17 -15.87 5.57
C GLU A 96 4.00 -14.60 5.26
N TYR A 97 4.44 -13.87 6.29
CA TYR A 97 5.17 -12.60 6.17
C TYR A 97 6.65 -12.73 6.51
N SER A 98 7.08 -13.84 7.13
CA SER A 98 8.44 -14.04 7.65
C SER A 98 9.58 -13.65 6.70
N GLN A 99 9.44 -13.92 5.40
CA GLN A 99 10.46 -13.60 4.38
C GLN A 99 10.16 -12.33 3.56
N ARG A 100 8.97 -11.76 3.72
CA ARG A 100 8.47 -10.66 2.87
C ARG A 100 8.41 -9.33 3.60
N LEU A 101 8.23 -9.37 4.92
CA LEU A 101 8.08 -8.22 5.80
C LEU A 101 9.43 -7.84 6.41
N GLN A 102 9.81 -6.58 6.24
CA GLN A 102 11.01 -6.00 6.83
C GLN A 102 10.64 -4.74 7.61
N TYR A 103 11.04 -4.67 8.87
CA TYR A 103 10.89 -3.46 9.68
C TYR A 103 12.04 -2.48 9.42
N LEU A 104 11.72 -1.24 9.06
CA LEU A 104 12.67 -0.18 8.70
C LEU A 104 12.64 1.03 9.67
N GLY A 105 11.59 1.16 10.47
CA GLY A 105 11.45 2.23 11.46
C GLY A 105 12.37 2.09 12.67
N ASP A 106 12.43 3.12 13.49
CA ASP A 106 13.24 3.15 14.72
C ASP A 106 12.57 2.43 15.91
N LYS A 107 11.24 2.26 15.86
CA LYS A 107 10.40 1.75 16.97
C LYS A 107 10.29 2.71 18.16
N GLN A 108 10.64 3.98 18.00
CA GLN A 108 10.39 5.03 19.00
C GLN A 108 9.44 6.12 18.50
N LYS A 109 9.57 6.57 17.25
CA LYS A 109 8.68 7.61 16.69
C LYS A 109 8.28 7.32 15.25
N ASN A 110 9.03 6.46 14.59
CA ASN A 110 8.80 6.05 13.21
C ASN A 110 8.58 4.54 13.16
N SER A 111 7.43 4.16 12.63
CA SER A 111 7.12 2.79 12.27
C SER A 111 6.95 2.71 10.77
N THR A 112 8.01 2.23 10.10
CA THR A 112 8.00 1.96 8.67
C THR A 112 8.23 0.48 8.48
N ILE A 113 7.39 -0.17 7.69
CA ILE A 113 7.57 -1.54 7.22
C ILE A 113 7.62 -1.57 5.70
N ARG A 114 8.38 -2.53 5.20
CA ARG A 114 8.45 -2.89 3.78
C ARG A 114 7.86 -4.28 3.63
N LEU A 115 6.89 -4.43 2.73
CA LEU A 115 6.30 -5.71 2.34
C LEU A 115 6.64 -5.97 0.87
N SER A 116 7.36 -7.06 0.60
CA SER A 116 7.82 -7.41 -0.75
C SER A 116 6.98 -8.53 -1.36
N HIS A 117 6.91 -8.58 -2.69
CA HIS A 117 6.16 -9.59 -3.44
C HIS A 117 4.69 -9.65 -2.99
N VAL A 118 4.03 -8.48 -3.01
CA VAL A 118 2.61 -8.40 -2.63
C VAL A 118 1.73 -9.08 -3.66
N THR A 119 0.67 -9.72 -3.19
CA THR A 119 -0.33 -10.42 -3.99
C THR A 119 -1.73 -9.92 -3.67
N GLN A 120 -2.74 -10.31 -4.45
CA GLN A 120 -4.13 -9.97 -4.14
C GLN A 120 -4.55 -10.37 -2.71
N LYS A 121 -3.99 -11.45 -2.15
CA LYS A 121 -4.26 -11.91 -0.77
C LYS A 121 -3.75 -10.94 0.30
N ASP A 122 -2.76 -10.13 -0.03
CA ASP A 122 -2.24 -9.10 0.85
C ASP A 122 -3.15 -7.87 0.89
N SER A 123 -4.18 -7.78 0.05
CA SER A 123 -5.14 -6.67 0.07
C SER A 123 -5.96 -6.69 1.36
N HIS A 124 -5.73 -5.71 2.22
CA HIS A 124 -6.37 -5.64 3.53
C HIS A 124 -6.24 -4.23 4.13
N MET A 125 -6.91 -4.01 5.27
CA MET A 125 -6.57 -2.91 6.16
C MET A 125 -5.41 -3.32 7.06
N TYR A 126 -4.42 -2.45 7.18
CA TYR A 126 -3.25 -2.64 8.04
C TYR A 126 -3.23 -1.57 9.11
N TYR A 127 -2.98 -1.99 10.35
CA TYR A 127 -2.96 -1.12 11.51
C TYR A 127 -1.61 -1.18 12.19
N PHE A 128 -1.17 -0.03 12.67
CA PHE A 128 -0.02 0.05 13.56
C PHE A 128 -0.49 0.10 15.01
N ILE A 129 0.11 -0.74 15.85
CA ILE A 129 -0.14 -0.76 17.29
C ILE A 129 1.16 -0.49 18.03
N PHE A 130 1.10 0.40 19.02
CA PHE A 130 2.15 0.53 20.03
C PHE A 130 1.60 0.37 21.44
N ILE A 131 2.46 -0.14 22.33
CA ILE A 131 2.19 -0.39 23.74
C ILE A 131 3.29 0.29 24.55
N THR A 132 2.89 1.05 25.57
CA THR A 132 3.82 1.71 26.51
C THR A 132 3.96 0.93 27.82
N ASP A 133 4.83 1.40 28.71
CA ASP A 133 5.01 0.85 30.04
C ASP A 133 3.87 1.16 31.02
N LYS A 134 2.97 2.10 30.67
CA LYS A 134 1.76 2.36 31.45
C LYS A 134 0.67 1.30 31.17
N PRO A 135 -0.13 0.96 32.20
CA PRO A 135 -1.08 -0.14 32.10
C PRO A 135 -2.13 0.10 31.00
N ASP A 136 -2.31 -0.95 30.19
CA ASP A 136 -3.52 -1.33 29.47
C ASP A 136 -4.08 -0.37 28.42
N LYS A 137 -3.23 0.27 27.61
CA LYS A 137 -3.72 0.83 26.34
C LYS A 137 -2.81 0.51 25.16
N LYS A 138 -3.27 -0.41 24.32
CA LYS A 138 -2.84 -0.50 22.92
C LYS A 138 -3.31 0.78 22.24
N TRP A 139 -2.41 1.45 21.55
CA TRP A 139 -2.72 2.64 20.80
C TRP A 139 -2.57 2.38 19.32
N THR A 140 -3.63 2.72 18.60
CA THR A 140 -3.73 2.70 17.14
C THR A 140 -4.60 3.87 16.72
N ARG A 141 -4.53 4.22 15.44
CA ARG A 141 -5.50 5.12 14.82
C ARG A 141 -6.25 4.34 13.74
N THR A 142 -7.57 4.52 13.69
CA THR A 142 -8.41 4.06 12.58
C THR A 142 -8.52 5.17 11.52
N PRO A 143 -8.68 4.84 10.23
CA PRO A 143 -8.97 3.52 9.66
C PRO A 143 -7.75 2.64 9.35
N GLY A 144 -6.52 3.06 9.68
CA GLY A 144 -5.31 2.34 9.27
C GLY A 144 -4.85 2.70 7.86
N VAL A 145 -4.13 1.76 7.22
CA VAL A 145 -3.67 1.83 5.84
C VAL A 145 -4.41 0.77 5.02
N SER A 146 -5.20 1.20 4.06
CA SER A 146 -5.83 0.31 3.08
C SER A 146 -4.83 -0.06 1.99
N LEU A 147 -4.45 -1.32 1.89
CA LEU A 147 -3.65 -1.84 0.78
C LEU A 147 -4.59 -2.53 -0.22
N THR A 148 -4.57 -2.06 -1.47
CA THR A 148 -5.19 -2.73 -2.61
C THR A 148 -4.11 -3.22 -3.55
N VAL A 149 -4.09 -4.52 -3.83
CA VAL A 149 -3.17 -5.11 -4.80
C VAL A 149 -3.95 -5.52 -6.05
N THR A 150 -3.49 -5.09 -7.21
CA THR A 150 -4.15 -5.34 -8.50
C THR A 150 -3.19 -5.89 -9.54
N ASP A 151 -3.75 -6.44 -10.61
CA ASP A 151 -3.01 -6.92 -11.76
C ASP A 151 -3.07 -5.92 -12.92
N LEU A 152 -2.21 -6.16 -13.90
CA LEU A 152 -2.32 -5.57 -15.23
C LEU A 152 -3.21 -6.45 -16.11
N GLN A 153 -4.11 -5.83 -16.87
CA GLN A 153 -5.01 -6.53 -17.79
C GLN A 153 -4.92 -5.91 -19.19
N VAL A 154 -4.73 -6.74 -20.21
CA VAL A 154 -4.83 -6.29 -21.60
C VAL A 154 -6.30 -6.34 -22.04
N GLU A 155 -6.78 -5.23 -22.58
CA GLU A 155 -8.00 -5.15 -23.34
C GLU A 155 -7.68 -5.05 -24.83
N ALA A 156 -8.21 -6.00 -25.58
CA ALA A 156 -8.02 -6.10 -27.03
C ALA A 156 -9.28 -6.72 -27.65
N PRO A 157 -9.61 -6.40 -28.91
CA PRO A 157 -10.62 -7.16 -29.63
C PRO A 157 -10.11 -8.58 -29.92
N GLU A 158 -11.02 -9.56 -29.92
CA GLU A 158 -10.68 -10.96 -30.21
C GLU A 158 -10.26 -11.14 -31.68
N ARG A 159 -10.95 -10.43 -32.59
CA ARG A 159 -10.76 -10.50 -34.05
C ARG A 159 -10.65 -9.10 -34.64
N VAL A 160 -9.71 -8.91 -35.57
CA VAL A 160 -9.53 -7.68 -36.35
C VAL A 160 -9.33 -8.02 -37.83
N THR A 161 -9.91 -7.22 -38.71
CA THR A 161 -9.75 -7.38 -40.15
C THR A 161 -8.44 -6.75 -40.63
N GLU A 162 -7.74 -7.43 -41.54
CA GLU A 162 -6.54 -6.95 -42.19
C GLU A 162 -6.74 -5.54 -42.80
N GLY A 163 -5.73 -4.68 -42.67
CA GLY A 163 -5.78 -3.28 -43.11
C GLY A 163 -6.49 -2.31 -42.16
N HIS A 164 -7.18 -2.79 -41.11
CA HIS A 164 -7.76 -1.91 -40.10
C HIS A 164 -6.73 -1.47 -39.06
N ASN A 165 -7.05 -0.38 -38.34
CA ASN A 165 -6.29 0.05 -37.18
C ASN A 165 -6.96 -0.47 -35.91
N VAL A 166 -6.17 -0.87 -34.92
CA VAL A 166 -6.67 -1.30 -33.61
C VAL A 166 -5.80 -0.74 -32.49
N SER A 167 -6.43 -0.36 -31.39
CA SER A 167 -5.75 0.00 -30.14
C SER A 167 -5.97 -1.10 -29.11
N LEU A 168 -4.89 -1.61 -28.53
CA LEU A 168 -4.91 -2.46 -27.35
C LEU A 168 -4.60 -1.59 -26.14
N THR A 169 -5.26 -1.82 -25.01
CA THR A 169 -5.07 -1.03 -23.78
C THR A 169 -4.60 -1.91 -22.64
N CYS A 170 -3.58 -1.48 -21.90
CA CYS A 170 -3.13 -2.11 -20.67
C CYS A 170 -3.78 -1.38 -19.49
N LYS A 171 -4.73 -2.02 -18.81
CA LYS A 171 -5.44 -1.46 -17.67
C LYS A 171 -4.85 -1.92 -16.36
N SER A 172 -5.02 -1.06 -15.35
CA SER A 172 -4.83 -1.36 -13.94
C SER A 172 -5.94 -0.65 -13.17
N SER A 173 -6.40 -1.20 -12.05
CA SER A 173 -7.29 -0.48 -11.14
C SER A 173 -6.55 0.53 -10.27
N CYS A 174 -5.22 0.52 -10.27
CA CYS A 174 -4.40 1.55 -9.63
C CYS A 174 -4.25 2.76 -10.55
N THR A 175 -4.36 3.96 -9.97
CA THR A 175 -3.98 5.19 -10.64
C THR A 175 -2.46 5.22 -10.77
N LEU A 176 -1.96 4.83 -11.94
CA LEU A 176 -0.54 4.88 -12.25
C LEU A 176 -0.15 6.33 -12.55
N THR A 177 1.05 6.73 -12.15
CA THR A 177 1.54 8.10 -12.41
C THR A 177 1.67 8.36 -13.91
N ASP A 178 1.53 9.62 -14.33
CA ASP A 178 1.70 10.05 -15.75
C ASP A 178 3.09 9.74 -16.34
N ARG A 179 4.04 9.31 -15.49
CA ARG A 179 5.40 8.90 -15.87
C ARG A 179 5.54 7.39 -16.09
N ALA A 180 4.49 6.60 -15.81
CA ALA A 180 4.52 5.17 -16.01
C ALA A 180 4.72 4.85 -17.50
N THR A 181 5.73 4.03 -17.79
CA THR A 181 6.05 3.60 -19.16
C THR A 181 5.72 2.14 -19.31
N PHE A 182 4.90 1.83 -20.32
CA PHE A 182 4.45 0.46 -20.59
C PHE A 182 5.35 -0.20 -21.64
N ILE A 183 5.66 -1.46 -21.41
CA ILE A 183 6.32 -2.35 -22.35
C ILE A 183 5.28 -3.34 -22.84
N TRP A 184 5.12 -3.43 -24.16
CA TRP A 184 4.25 -4.41 -24.80
C TRP A 184 5.03 -5.61 -25.30
N TYR A 185 4.42 -6.78 -25.18
CA TYR A 185 4.97 -8.04 -25.65
C TYR A 185 4.02 -8.67 -26.66
N ARG A 186 4.58 -9.29 -27.69
CA ARG A 186 3.86 -10.16 -28.63
C ARG A 186 4.54 -11.51 -28.64
N ASN A 187 3.79 -12.57 -28.34
CA ASN A 187 4.31 -13.93 -28.22
C ASN A 187 5.53 -13.99 -27.28
N SER A 188 5.42 -13.30 -26.13
CA SER A 188 6.47 -13.17 -25.10
C SER A 188 7.73 -12.42 -25.53
N GLN A 189 7.77 -11.84 -26.73
CA GLN A 189 8.88 -11.01 -27.20
C GLN A 189 8.53 -9.52 -27.05
N PRO A 190 9.44 -8.69 -26.49
CA PRO A 190 9.17 -7.27 -26.32
C PRO A 190 9.12 -6.54 -27.67
N LEU A 191 8.13 -5.67 -27.82
CA LEU A 191 8.01 -4.77 -28.97
C LEU A 191 8.92 -3.56 -28.76
N THR A 192 10.19 -3.68 -29.15
CA THR A 192 11.28 -2.75 -28.79
C THR A 192 11.02 -1.29 -29.17
N GLU A 193 10.24 -1.04 -30.23
CA GLU A 193 9.93 0.30 -30.74
C GLU A 193 8.69 0.95 -30.11
N ARG A 194 7.90 0.21 -29.32
CA ARG A 194 6.57 0.66 -28.87
C ARG A 194 6.49 0.76 -27.37
N ARG A 195 7.13 1.81 -26.84
CA ARG A 195 6.92 2.29 -25.47
C ARG A 195 5.96 3.46 -25.53
N ASP A 196 4.83 3.32 -24.86
CA ASP A 196 3.82 4.37 -24.80
C ASP A 196 3.63 4.83 -23.35
N ARG A 197 3.39 6.13 -23.18
CA ARG A 197 2.97 6.74 -21.92
C ARG A 197 1.47 6.58 -21.72
N ASN A 198 0.71 6.37 -22.79
CA ASN A 198 -0.75 6.39 -22.79
C ASN A 198 -1.37 5.00 -22.64
N ASN A 199 -0.70 4.10 -21.90
CA ASN A 199 -1.12 2.72 -21.61
C ASN A 199 -1.70 1.91 -22.80
N GLN A 200 -1.41 2.32 -24.03
CA GLN A 200 -2.01 1.81 -25.26
C GLN A 200 -0.94 1.31 -26.23
N LEU A 201 -1.37 0.42 -27.12
CA LEU A 201 -0.59 -0.06 -28.26
C LEU A 201 -1.45 0.11 -29.51
N LEU A 202 -1.07 1.05 -30.36
CA LEU A 202 -1.71 1.25 -31.65
C LEU A 202 -1.04 0.38 -32.72
N LEU A 203 -1.82 -0.52 -33.31
CA LEU A 203 -1.46 -1.25 -34.52
C LEU A 203 -2.15 -0.57 -35.70
N GLN A 204 -1.38 -0.06 -36.66
CA GLN A 204 -1.90 0.57 -37.86
C GLN A 204 -1.82 -0.40 -39.05
N SER A 205 -2.88 -0.45 -39.86
CA SER A 205 -2.98 -1.31 -41.04
C SER A 205 -2.55 -2.74 -40.74
N VAL A 206 -3.25 -3.36 -39.78
CA VAL A 206 -2.92 -4.68 -39.21
C VAL A 206 -2.75 -5.73 -40.31
N ARG A 207 -1.72 -6.57 -40.16
CA ARG A 207 -1.43 -7.67 -41.08
C ARG A 207 -1.49 -9.02 -40.38
N ARG A 208 -1.43 -10.11 -41.14
CA ARG A 208 -1.47 -11.48 -40.57
C ARG A 208 -0.35 -11.73 -39.55
N GLU A 209 0.83 -11.16 -39.75
CA GLU A 209 1.97 -11.22 -38.84
C GLU A 209 1.76 -10.49 -37.49
N ASP A 210 0.74 -9.65 -37.40
CA ASP A 210 0.35 -8.99 -36.16
C ASP A 210 -0.56 -9.86 -35.28
N ALA A 211 -1.04 -11.00 -35.78
CA ALA A 211 -1.74 -11.97 -34.95
C ALA A 211 -0.80 -12.55 -33.87
N GLY A 212 -1.32 -12.79 -32.68
CA GLY A 212 -0.52 -13.35 -31.59
C GLY A 212 -1.10 -13.08 -30.21
N ARG A 213 -0.34 -13.51 -29.20
CA ARG A 213 -0.66 -13.28 -27.79
C ARG A 213 0.02 -12.01 -27.30
N TYR A 214 -0.78 -11.04 -26.85
CA TYR A 214 -0.32 -9.74 -26.39
C TYR A 214 -0.40 -9.65 -24.87
N SER A 215 0.69 -9.20 -24.24
CA SER A 215 0.75 -8.85 -22.82
C SER A 215 1.47 -7.50 -22.64
N CYS A 216 1.37 -6.94 -21.44
CA CYS A 216 1.97 -5.67 -21.08
C CYS A 216 2.63 -5.74 -19.71
N ALA A 217 3.64 -4.89 -19.49
CA ALA A 217 4.31 -4.70 -18.20
C ALA A 217 4.65 -3.23 -18.01
N LEU A 218 4.97 -2.83 -16.78
CA LEU A 218 5.59 -1.53 -16.52
C LEU A 218 7.12 -1.67 -16.56
N GLN A 219 7.82 -0.71 -17.15
CA GLN A 219 9.27 -0.79 -17.39
C GLN A 219 10.12 -1.02 -16.12
N GLU A 220 9.68 -0.54 -14.97
CA GLU A 220 10.38 -0.67 -13.68
C GLU A 220 9.77 -1.75 -12.77
N HIS A 221 8.92 -2.64 -13.32
CA HIS A 221 8.27 -3.72 -12.57
C HIS A 221 8.56 -5.07 -13.22
N THR A 222 8.64 -6.11 -12.40
CA THR A 222 8.84 -7.49 -12.83
C THR A 222 7.56 -8.13 -13.37
N TYR A 223 6.40 -7.64 -12.95
CA TYR A 223 5.10 -8.21 -13.27
C TYR A 223 4.69 -7.96 -14.73
N ILE A 224 4.34 -9.05 -15.43
CA ILE A 224 3.80 -9.06 -16.80
C ILE A 224 2.35 -9.54 -16.74
N SER A 225 1.45 -8.83 -17.41
CA SER A 225 0.04 -9.22 -17.47
C SER A 225 -0.17 -10.58 -18.14
N PRO A 226 -1.28 -11.28 -17.82
CA PRO A 226 -1.74 -12.40 -18.62
C PRO A 226 -1.93 -12.00 -20.09
N ALA A 227 -1.52 -12.89 -21.01
CA ALA A 227 -1.55 -12.58 -22.44
C ALA A 227 -2.91 -12.88 -23.08
N VAL A 228 -3.40 -11.94 -23.90
CA VAL A 228 -4.67 -12.01 -24.66
C VAL A 228 -4.40 -12.31 -26.13
N GLN A 229 -5.20 -13.19 -26.74
CA GLN A 229 -5.07 -13.54 -28.15
C GLN A 229 -5.73 -12.48 -29.05
N LEU A 230 -4.98 -11.95 -30.00
CA LEU A 230 -5.48 -11.15 -31.12
C LEU A 230 -5.45 -12.02 -32.39
N SER A 231 -6.60 -12.17 -33.04
CA SER A 231 -6.71 -12.89 -34.31
C SER A 231 -6.91 -11.91 -35.47
N VAL A 232 -6.18 -12.11 -36.57
CA VAL A 232 -6.30 -11.27 -37.77
C VAL A 232 -7.01 -12.04 -38.87
N THR A 233 -8.12 -11.51 -39.36
CA THR A 233 -8.94 -12.09 -40.43
C THR A 233 -8.79 -11.30 -41.72
N CYS A 234 -8.82 -11.99 -42.86
CA CYS A 234 -8.80 -11.34 -44.18
C CYS A 234 -10.22 -11.32 -44.74
N GLU A 235 -10.69 -10.15 -45.21
CA GLU A 235 -11.93 -10.09 -45.98
C GLU A 235 -11.65 -10.49 -47.42
N TYR A 236 -12.05 -11.71 -47.80
CA TYR A 236 -12.06 -12.13 -49.20
C TYR A 236 -13.14 -11.33 -49.95
N ARG A 237 -12.72 -10.37 -50.77
CA ARG A 237 -13.59 -9.82 -51.82
C ARG A 237 -13.59 -10.78 -53.01
N PHE A 238 -14.67 -11.52 -53.18
CA PHE A 238 -14.93 -12.20 -54.44
C PHE A 238 -15.15 -11.13 -55.52
N ILE A 239 -14.19 -11.01 -56.43
CA ILE A 239 -14.40 -10.23 -57.65
C ILE A 239 -15.24 -11.11 -58.57
N SER A 240 -16.55 -10.89 -58.59
CA SER A 240 -17.41 -11.45 -59.63
C SER A 240 -17.09 -10.73 -60.94
N THR A 241 -16.39 -11.43 -61.84
CA THR A 241 -16.16 -11.04 -63.23
C THR A 241 -17.43 -11.13 -64.07
#